data_AF-A0AAP2BIM3-F1
#
_entry.id   AF-A0AAP2BIM3-F1
#
_cell.length_a   1.000
_cell.length_b   1.000
_cell.length_c   1.000
_cell.angle_alpha   90.00
_cell.angle_beta   90.00
_cell.angle_gamma   90.00
#
_symmetry.space_group_name_H-M   'P 1'
#
loop_
_entity.id
_entity.type
_entity.pdbx_description
1 polymer ?
#
loop_
_entity_poly.entity_id
_entity_poly.type
_entity_poly.pdbx_seq_one_letter_code
_entity_poly.pdbx_strand_id
1 'polypeptide(L)'
;MRRAFSDKSAAVLSITDQDTGNLTKWFATTPQGHGLPDIPGVYRFRIPMEHFPDQKIEFLAFLRWRRHGMKNILFPTFEYFVDDELITIPEGTEWTHREPDDPEMLSHDSFPIIQKFAEITSSCPFCKNKPTLSGRKVDLETGDRYSTSLPYRFNQFWFTCCEWIAPAPRATIERLIDDWNDSIKL
;
A
#
# COMPACT_ATOMS: atom_id res chain seq x y z
N MET A 1 -35.84 -29.30 -58.92
CA MET A 1 -36.04 -28.07 -58.12
C MET A 1 -34.79 -27.81 -57.32
N ARG A 2 -34.14 -26.66 -57.55
CA ARG A 2 -32.98 -26.17 -56.79
C ARG A 2 -33.41 -25.81 -55.37
N ARG A 3 -32.57 -26.11 -54.37
CA ARG A 3 -32.35 -25.25 -53.19
C ARG A 3 -31.00 -25.61 -52.56
N ALA A 4 -30.07 -24.68 -52.69
CA ALA A 4 -28.83 -24.60 -51.95
C ALA A 4 -29.07 -23.95 -50.60
N PHE A 5 -28.35 -24.35 -49.56
CA PHE A 5 -27.95 -23.56 -48.38
C PHE A 5 -26.80 -24.36 -47.73
N SER A 6 -25.54 -24.09 -48.09
CA SER A 6 -24.68 -23.00 -47.59
C SER A 6 -24.30 -23.18 -46.12
N ASP A 7 -23.00 -23.36 -45.94
CA ASP A 7 -22.23 -23.48 -44.72
C ASP A 7 -22.76 -22.70 -43.50
N LYS A 8 -22.79 -23.38 -42.36
CA LYS A 8 -22.59 -22.71 -41.07
C LYS A 8 -21.29 -23.19 -40.48
N SER A 9 -20.25 -22.45 -40.84
CA SER A 9 -18.92 -22.47 -40.27
C SER A 9 -18.98 -22.52 -38.74
N ALA A 10 -18.13 -23.37 -38.17
CA ALA A 10 -17.80 -23.38 -36.76
C ALA A 10 -17.33 -21.98 -36.34
N ALA A 11 -18.18 -21.26 -35.61
CA ALA A 11 -17.75 -20.10 -34.86
C ALA A 11 -16.98 -20.62 -33.63
N VAL A 12 -15.67 -20.79 -33.80
CA VAL A 12 -14.73 -20.81 -32.68
C VAL A 12 -14.85 -19.42 -32.05
N LEU A 13 -15.65 -19.33 -30.99
CA LEU A 13 -15.63 -18.19 -30.10
C LEU A 13 -14.29 -18.24 -29.36
N SER A 14 -13.30 -17.57 -29.93
CA SER A 14 -12.16 -17.08 -29.19
C SER A 14 -12.70 -16.13 -28.14
N ILE A 15 -12.95 -16.65 -26.93
CA ILE A 15 -13.07 -15.85 -25.72
C ILE A 15 -11.68 -15.24 -25.56
N THR A 16 -11.52 -14.03 -26.09
CA THR A 16 -10.51 -13.11 -25.61
C THR A 16 -10.81 -12.92 -24.13
N ASP A 17 -10.02 -13.57 -23.28
CA ASP A 17 -9.81 -13.13 -21.90
C ASP A 17 -9.33 -11.69 -21.99
N GLN A 18 -10.29 -10.76 -22.01
CA GLN A 18 -10.03 -9.40 -21.60
C GLN A 18 -9.81 -9.50 -20.10
N ASP A 19 -8.53 -9.57 -19.73
CA ASP A 19 -8.03 -9.29 -18.40
C ASP A 19 -8.48 -7.88 -18.02
N THR A 20 -9.74 -7.76 -17.59
CA THR A 20 -10.25 -6.58 -16.90
C THR A 20 -9.62 -6.63 -15.52
N GLY A 21 -8.35 -6.21 -15.46
CA GLY A 21 -7.63 -6.02 -14.21
C GLY A 21 -8.56 -5.27 -13.26
N ASN A 22 -8.93 -5.97 -12.19
CA ASN A 22 -9.89 -5.48 -11.21
C ASN A 22 -9.27 -4.22 -10.59
N LEU A 23 -9.65 -3.03 -11.10
CA LEU A 23 -9.12 -1.77 -10.60
C LEU A 23 -9.60 -1.61 -9.16
N THR A 24 -8.70 -1.83 -8.21
CA THR A 24 -8.97 -1.67 -6.79
C THR A 24 -9.50 -0.26 -6.53
N LYS A 25 -10.77 -0.16 -6.11
CA LYS A 25 -11.41 1.11 -5.81
C LYS A 25 -10.91 1.63 -4.46
N TRP A 26 -10.42 2.86 -4.45
CA TRP A 26 -10.00 3.59 -3.26
C TRP A 26 -11.09 4.57 -2.82
N PHE A 27 -11.31 4.65 -1.51
CA PHE A 27 -12.31 5.51 -0.89
C PHE A 27 -11.61 6.60 -0.07
N ALA A 28 -11.92 7.86 -0.37
CA ALA A 28 -11.35 8.99 0.35
C ALA A 28 -11.95 9.13 1.76
N THR A 29 -11.16 9.71 2.65
CA THR A 29 -11.57 10.02 4.03
C THR A 29 -11.24 11.46 4.39
N THR A 30 -11.89 11.98 5.43
CA THR A 30 -11.51 13.28 6.02
C THR A 30 -10.69 13.08 7.29
N PRO A 31 -9.94 14.10 7.75
CA PRO A 31 -9.18 14.02 9.00
C PRO A 31 -10.02 13.60 10.23
N GLN A 32 -11.32 13.93 10.23
CA GLN A 32 -12.28 13.56 11.29
C GLN A 32 -12.79 12.11 11.18
N GLY A 33 -12.33 11.34 10.20
CA GLY A 33 -12.73 9.95 9.98
C GLY A 33 -14.01 9.77 9.17
N HIS A 34 -14.56 10.84 8.56
CA HIS A 34 -15.70 10.67 7.64
C HIS A 34 -15.27 9.87 6.41
N GLY A 35 -16.10 8.91 5.99
CA GLY A 35 -15.83 8.04 4.85
C GLY A 35 -15.02 6.78 5.17
N LEU A 36 -14.63 6.56 6.43
CA LEU A 36 -14.06 5.28 6.88
C LEU A 36 -15.07 4.12 6.75
N PRO A 37 -14.61 2.86 6.71
CA PRO A 37 -15.50 1.69 6.79
C PRO A 37 -16.37 1.73 8.05
N ASP A 38 -17.52 1.06 8.05
CA ASP A 38 -18.40 1.01 9.23
C ASP A 38 -18.10 -0.15 10.19
N ILE A 39 -17.19 -1.05 9.80
CA ILE A 39 -16.92 -2.32 10.50
C ILE A 39 -15.45 -2.39 10.89
N PRO A 40 -15.11 -2.75 12.15
CA PRO A 40 -13.72 -2.94 12.55
C PRO A 40 -13.09 -4.10 11.77
N GLY A 41 -11.79 -3.99 11.50
CA GLY A 41 -11.08 -4.97 10.68
C GLY A 41 -9.76 -4.43 10.15
N VAL A 42 -8.99 -5.29 9.50
CA VAL A 42 -7.79 -4.87 8.77
C VAL A 42 -8.22 -4.34 7.40
N TYR A 43 -7.66 -3.20 7.00
CA TYR A 43 -7.88 -2.56 5.70
C TYR A 43 -6.54 -2.11 5.12
N ARG A 44 -6.53 -1.88 3.81
CA ARG A 44 -5.42 -1.21 3.13
C ARG A 44 -5.67 0.29 3.17
N PHE A 45 -4.63 1.03 3.53
CA PHE A 45 -4.64 2.49 3.55
C PHE A 45 -3.57 3.02 2.61
N ARG A 46 -3.87 4.14 1.97
CA ARG A 46 -2.96 4.89 1.11
C ARG A 46 -2.91 6.33 1.61
N ILE A 47 -1.73 6.78 2.02
CA ILE A 47 -1.56 8.06 2.72
C ILE A 47 -0.42 8.86 2.08
N PRO A 48 -0.58 10.18 1.86
CA PRO A 48 0.51 11.09 1.49
C PRO A 48 1.70 10.98 2.46
N MET A 49 2.92 10.92 1.93
CA MET A 49 4.11 10.85 2.77
C MET A 49 4.43 12.22 3.40
N GLU A 50 4.83 12.23 4.67
CA GLU A 50 5.15 13.45 5.44
C GLU A 50 6.27 14.26 4.78
N HIS A 51 7.29 13.58 4.23
CA HIS A 51 8.45 14.25 3.63
C HIS A 51 8.28 14.52 2.12
N PHE A 52 7.39 13.80 1.44
CA PHE A 52 7.09 13.95 0.00
C PHE A 52 5.58 13.81 -0.24
N PRO A 53 4.78 14.85 0.02
CA PRO A 53 3.31 14.76 0.00
C PRO A 53 2.70 14.39 -1.35
N ASP A 54 3.41 14.62 -2.45
CA ASP A 54 2.99 14.22 -3.80
C ASP A 54 3.03 12.70 -4.01
N GLN A 55 3.82 11.98 -3.20
CA GLN A 55 3.86 10.52 -3.19
C GLN A 55 3.01 9.97 -2.05
N LYS A 56 2.31 8.86 -2.32
CA LYS A 56 1.53 8.13 -1.32
C LYS A 56 2.16 6.77 -1.05
N ILE A 57 2.05 6.31 0.20
CA ILE A 57 2.47 4.98 0.60
C ILE A 57 1.27 4.13 1.01
N GLU A 58 1.28 2.87 0.56
CA GLU A 58 0.25 1.89 0.84
C GLU A 58 0.70 0.88 1.92
N PHE A 59 -0.11 0.73 2.95
CA PHE A 59 0.15 -0.18 4.05
C PHE A 59 -1.16 -0.70 4.66
N LEU A 60 -1.07 -1.81 5.39
CA LEU A 60 -2.19 -2.34 6.13
C LEU A 60 -2.25 -1.72 7.53
N ALA A 61 -3.46 -1.46 8.01
CA ALA A 61 -3.69 -1.08 9.40
C ALA A 61 -5.01 -1.64 9.93
N PHE A 62 -5.11 -1.71 11.26
CA PHE A 62 -6.32 -2.15 11.92
C PHE A 62 -7.26 -0.97 12.20
N LEU A 63 -8.52 -1.11 11.83
CA LEU A 63 -9.61 -0.20 12.13
C LEU A 63 -10.38 -0.75 13.35
N ARG A 64 -10.46 0.04 14.43
CA ARG A 64 -11.01 -0.43 15.72
C ARG A 64 -11.99 0.54 16.32
N TRP A 65 -12.90 -0.01 17.14
CA TRP A 65 -13.73 0.82 18.01
C TRP A 65 -12.86 1.42 19.12
N ARG A 66 -13.00 2.73 19.28
CA ARG A 66 -12.33 3.49 20.32
C ARG A 66 -13.34 4.35 21.06
N ARG A 67 -13.26 4.32 22.38
CA ARG A 67 -14.08 5.19 23.23
C ARG A 67 -13.47 6.60 23.24
N HIS A 68 -14.27 7.61 22.89
CA HIS A 68 -13.93 9.02 22.98
C HIS A 68 -15.05 9.76 23.71
N GLY A 69 -14.80 10.11 24.98
CA GLY A 69 -15.83 10.58 25.91
C GLY A 69 -16.96 9.56 26.09
N MET A 70 -18.19 9.95 25.74
CA MET A 70 -19.38 9.09 25.80
C MET A 70 -19.71 8.36 24.49
N LYS A 71 -18.92 8.56 23.42
CA LYS A 71 -19.17 7.96 22.11
C LYS A 71 -18.12 6.88 21.80
N ASN A 72 -18.53 5.84 21.08
CA ASN A 72 -17.61 4.94 20.41
C ASN A 72 -17.45 5.42 18.97
N ILE A 73 -16.21 5.69 18.58
CA ILE A 73 -15.84 6.10 17.24
C ILE A 73 -14.94 5.03 16.63
N LEU A 74 -15.05 4.82 15.32
CA LEU A 74 -14.23 3.85 14.61
C LEU A 74 -13.05 4.59 13.99
N PHE A 75 -11.83 4.20 14.36
CA PHE A 75 -10.60 4.88 13.92
C PHE A 75 -9.48 3.88 13.63
N PRO A 76 -8.65 4.13 12.60
CA PRO A 76 -7.49 3.29 12.31
C PRO A 76 -6.41 3.51 13.36
N THR A 77 -5.59 2.49 13.63
CA THR A 77 -4.55 2.49 14.68
C THR A 77 -3.37 3.45 14.47
N PHE A 78 -3.30 4.12 13.31
CA PHE A 78 -2.32 5.17 13.04
C PHE A 78 -2.87 6.57 13.35
N GLU A 79 -3.92 6.68 14.16
CA GLU A 79 -4.46 7.97 14.56
C GLU A 79 -3.46 8.81 15.37
N TYR A 80 -3.55 10.14 15.27
CA TYR A 80 -2.79 11.04 16.15
C TYR A 80 -3.70 12.03 16.86
N PHE A 81 -3.19 12.59 17.95
CA PHE A 81 -3.89 13.57 18.77
C PHE A 81 -3.41 14.97 18.44
N VAL A 82 -4.35 15.89 18.28
CA VAL A 82 -4.12 17.32 18.27
C VAL A 82 -4.83 17.89 19.51
N ASP A 83 -4.05 18.49 20.40
CA ASP A 83 -4.52 19.23 21.59
C ASP A 83 -5.49 18.47 22.50
N ASP A 84 -5.13 17.24 22.88
CA ASP A 84 -5.82 16.34 23.84
C ASP A 84 -7.31 16.00 23.56
N GLU A 85 -7.95 16.63 22.58
CA GLU A 85 -9.39 16.48 22.30
C GLU A 85 -9.71 16.02 20.87
N LEU A 86 -8.78 16.19 19.92
CA LEU A 86 -9.01 15.88 18.51
C LEU A 86 -8.18 14.68 18.07
N ILE A 87 -8.85 13.54 17.91
CA ILE A 87 -8.30 12.38 17.22
C ILE A 87 -8.46 12.62 15.72
N THR A 88 -7.37 12.53 14.97
CA THR A 88 -7.35 12.80 13.54
C THR A 88 -6.54 11.75 12.77
N ILE A 89 -6.89 11.59 11.49
CA ILE A 89 -6.09 10.86 10.50
C ILE A 89 -5.40 11.86 9.55
N PRO A 90 -4.28 11.49 8.90
CA PRO A 90 -3.62 12.37 7.94
C PRO A 90 -4.55 12.79 6.80
N GLU A 91 -4.43 14.05 6.37
CA GLU A 91 -5.19 14.55 5.23
C GLU A 91 -4.82 13.81 3.94
N GLY A 92 -5.80 13.59 3.06
CA GLY A 92 -5.62 12.85 1.81
C GLY A 92 -5.54 11.33 1.99
N THR A 93 -5.85 10.81 3.19
CA THR A 93 -5.95 9.37 3.46
C THR A 93 -7.08 8.75 2.63
N GLU A 94 -6.75 7.63 1.99
CA GLU A 94 -7.69 6.76 1.29
C GLU A 94 -7.60 5.35 1.84
N TRP A 95 -8.67 4.55 1.67
CA TRP A 95 -8.68 3.15 2.05
C TRP A 95 -9.32 2.26 0.99
N THR A 96 -9.07 0.97 1.10
CA THR A 96 -9.77 -0.07 0.34
C THR A 96 -9.82 -1.38 1.14
N HIS A 97 -10.64 -2.32 0.66
CA HIS A 97 -10.71 -3.65 1.28
C HIS A 97 -9.39 -4.40 1.14
N ARG A 98 -9.17 -5.34 2.04
CA ARG A 98 -8.10 -6.33 1.90
C ARG A 98 -8.24 -7.12 0.60
N GLU A 99 -7.11 -7.52 0.07
CA GLU A 99 -7.02 -8.57 -0.93
C GLU A 99 -6.92 -9.95 -0.25
N PRO A 100 -7.15 -11.05 -1.00
CA PRO A 100 -7.12 -12.40 -0.45
C PRO A 100 -5.84 -12.78 0.30
N ASP A 101 -4.68 -12.26 -0.12
CA ASP A 101 -3.38 -12.56 0.48
C ASP A 101 -3.04 -11.68 1.68
N ASP A 102 -3.87 -10.67 2.01
CA ASP A 102 -3.63 -9.83 3.17
C ASP A 102 -4.00 -10.55 4.47
N PRO A 103 -3.21 -10.38 5.54
CA PRO A 103 -3.52 -10.97 6.84
C PRO A 103 -4.89 -10.52 7.36
N GLU A 104 -5.62 -11.45 7.97
CA GLU A 104 -6.92 -11.18 8.60
C GLU A 104 -6.79 -10.37 9.89
N MET A 105 -5.64 -10.49 10.55
CA MET A 105 -5.36 -9.86 11.83
C MET A 105 -3.99 -9.17 11.81
N LEU A 106 -3.92 -8.02 12.47
CA LEU A 106 -2.68 -7.28 12.73
C LEU A 106 -2.64 -6.89 14.21
N SER A 107 -1.44 -6.79 14.77
CA SER A 107 -1.27 -6.09 16.04
C SER A 107 -1.51 -4.59 15.84
N HIS A 108 -1.90 -3.88 16.90
CA HIS A 108 -2.26 -2.47 16.79
C HIS A 108 -1.10 -1.58 16.28
N ASP A 109 0.14 -1.97 16.55
CA ASP A 109 1.35 -1.21 16.19
C ASP A 109 2.06 -1.76 14.93
N SER A 110 1.43 -2.68 14.21
CA SER A 110 1.96 -3.28 12.97
C SER A 110 1.35 -2.64 11.75
N PHE A 111 2.22 -2.14 10.87
CA PHE A 111 1.86 -1.45 9.63
C PHE A 111 2.60 -2.04 8.42
N PRO A 112 2.30 -3.29 7.99
CA PRO A 112 2.97 -3.89 6.84
C PRO A 112 2.77 -3.05 5.58
N ILE A 113 3.87 -2.67 4.92
CA ILE A 113 3.83 -1.98 3.63
C ILE A 113 3.44 -2.99 2.56
N ILE A 114 2.33 -2.73 1.85
CA ILE A 114 1.79 -3.59 0.79
C ILE A 114 1.84 -2.94 -0.58
N GLN A 115 2.53 -1.79 -0.68
CA GLN A 115 2.72 -1.04 -1.91
C GLN A 115 3.14 -1.98 -3.04
N LYS A 116 2.26 -2.08 -4.05
CA LYS A 116 2.55 -2.82 -5.28
C LYS A 116 3.35 -1.94 -6.22
N PHE A 117 4.46 -2.48 -6.70
CA PHE A 117 5.28 -1.84 -7.71
C PHE A 117 5.14 -2.60 -9.03
N ALA A 118 4.25 -2.12 -9.90
CA ALA A 118 4.18 -2.61 -11.28
C ALA A 118 5.49 -2.32 -12.05
N GLU A 119 6.22 -1.30 -11.61
CA GLU A 119 7.45 -0.80 -12.23
C GLU A 119 8.71 -1.57 -11.82
N ILE A 120 8.66 -2.40 -10.77
CA ILE A 120 9.77 -3.33 -10.45
C ILE A 120 9.67 -4.50 -11.43
N THR A 121 10.50 -4.44 -12.46
CA THR A 121 10.54 -5.45 -13.53
C THR A 121 11.42 -6.63 -13.18
N SER A 122 12.44 -6.40 -12.34
CA SER A 122 13.47 -7.37 -12.02
C SER A 122 13.26 -8.03 -10.67
N SER A 123 13.36 -9.36 -10.64
CA SER A 123 13.35 -10.13 -9.38
C SER A 123 14.72 -10.08 -8.70
N CYS A 124 14.74 -10.23 -7.37
CA CYS A 124 15.97 -10.26 -6.60
C CYS A 124 16.94 -11.33 -7.15
N PRO A 125 18.18 -10.97 -7.53
CA PRO A 125 19.08 -11.90 -8.23
C PRO A 125 19.47 -13.10 -7.38
N PHE A 126 19.40 -12.98 -6.05
CA PHE A 126 19.76 -14.01 -5.08
C PHE A 126 18.61 -15.00 -4.81
N CYS A 127 17.47 -14.52 -4.29
CA CYS A 127 16.35 -15.39 -3.89
C CYS A 127 15.24 -15.52 -4.94
N LYS A 128 15.33 -14.80 -6.07
CA LYS A 128 14.35 -14.76 -7.17
C LYS A 128 12.94 -14.27 -6.79
N ASN A 129 12.73 -13.82 -5.56
CA ASN A 129 11.49 -13.18 -5.13
C ASN A 129 11.45 -11.70 -5.50
N LYS A 130 10.25 -11.12 -5.60
CA LYS A 130 10.09 -9.67 -5.64
C LYS A 130 10.48 -9.08 -4.28
N PRO A 131 11.24 -7.97 -4.25
CA PRO A 131 11.57 -7.32 -2.99
C PRO A 131 10.33 -6.71 -2.34
N THR A 132 10.34 -6.66 -1.01
CA THR A 132 9.41 -5.87 -0.20
C THR A 132 10.01 -4.50 0.10
N LEU A 133 9.17 -3.48 0.21
CA LEU A 133 9.60 -2.16 0.64
C LEU A 133 9.73 -2.10 2.16
N SER A 134 10.84 -1.55 2.61
CA SER A 134 11.12 -1.21 4.00
C SER A 134 11.47 0.27 4.10
N GLY A 135 11.29 0.85 5.28
CA GLY A 135 11.65 2.24 5.51
C GLY A 135 11.89 2.58 6.97
N ARG A 136 12.38 3.81 7.19
CA ARG A 136 12.58 4.37 8.53
C ARG A 136 12.46 5.89 8.52
N LYS A 137 12.30 6.47 9.70
CA LYS A 137 12.45 7.91 9.95
C LYS A 137 13.83 8.19 10.52
N VAL A 138 14.53 9.14 9.92
CA VAL A 138 15.74 9.75 10.49
C VAL A 138 15.57 11.26 10.60
N ASP A 139 16.27 11.87 11.54
CA ASP A 139 16.57 13.29 11.49
C ASP A 139 17.50 13.57 10.32
N LEU A 140 17.17 14.55 9.48
CA LEU A 140 18.00 14.88 8.32
C LEU A 140 19.18 15.80 8.70
N GLU A 141 19.10 16.50 9.82
CA GLU A 141 20.18 17.37 10.32
C GLU A 141 21.17 16.56 11.16
N THR A 142 20.67 15.76 12.12
CA THR A 142 21.54 15.01 13.04
C THR A 142 21.85 13.58 12.57
N GLY A 143 21.03 13.03 11.67
CA GLY A 143 21.13 11.62 11.25
C GLY A 143 20.56 10.62 12.27
N ASP A 144 20.01 11.11 13.40
CA ASP A 144 19.47 10.27 14.46
C ASP A 144 18.22 9.52 14.01
N ARG A 145 18.05 8.30 14.51
CA ARG A 145 16.86 7.50 14.20
C ARG A 145 15.71 7.89 15.12
N TYR A 146 14.56 8.21 14.52
CA TYR A 146 13.32 8.34 15.28
C TYR A 146 12.60 6.98 15.34
N SER A 147 12.13 6.63 16.53
CA SER A 147 11.30 5.43 16.71
C SER A 147 9.89 5.70 16.20
N THR A 148 9.57 5.21 15.00
CA THR A 148 8.20 5.14 14.50
C THR A 148 8.08 3.93 13.57
N SER A 149 6.94 3.23 13.64
CA SER A 149 6.58 2.18 12.70
C SER A 149 5.62 2.67 11.61
N LEU A 150 5.21 3.94 11.64
CA LEU A 150 4.22 4.53 10.73
C LEU A 150 4.83 4.79 9.34
N PRO A 151 4.42 4.07 8.29
CA PRO A 151 5.11 4.12 6.99
C PRO A 151 5.09 5.48 6.31
N TYR A 152 3.99 6.23 6.42
CA TYR A 152 3.86 7.57 5.82
C TYR A 152 4.77 8.62 6.45
N ARG A 153 5.39 8.33 7.60
CA ARG A 153 6.36 9.24 8.23
C ARG A 153 7.78 9.01 7.74
N PHE A 154 8.07 7.86 7.16
CA PHE A 154 9.43 7.49 6.73
C PHE A 154 9.99 8.50 5.71
N ASN A 155 11.31 8.70 5.78
CA ASN A 155 12.06 9.55 4.84
C ASN A 155 13.30 8.85 4.27
N GLN A 156 13.46 7.56 4.57
CA GLN A 156 14.46 6.69 3.98
C GLN A 156 13.84 5.33 3.70
N PHE A 157 14.05 4.81 2.49
CA PHE A 157 13.45 3.58 1.98
C PHE A 157 14.48 2.65 1.37
N TRP A 158 14.29 1.34 1.49
CA TRP A 158 15.12 0.34 0.82
C TRP A 158 14.32 -0.93 0.52
N PHE A 159 14.78 -1.70 -0.45
CA PHE A 159 14.21 -3.00 -0.77
C PHE A 159 14.83 -4.09 0.10
N THR A 160 13.99 -5.04 0.51
CA THR A 160 14.37 -6.22 1.28
C THR A 160 13.86 -7.46 0.55
N CYS A 161 14.71 -8.44 0.22
CA CYS A 161 14.27 -9.71 -0.42
C CYS A 161 14.90 -10.96 0.22
N CYS A 162 16.07 -10.84 0.81
CA CYS A 162 16.76 -11.88 1.56
C CYS A 162 17.72 -11.25 2.56
N GLU A 163 18.20 -12.02 3.54
CA GLU A 163 19.07 -11.54 4.64
C GLU A 163 20.40 -10.94 4.15
N TRP A 164 20.81 -11.25 2.92
CA TRP A 164 22.10 -10.86 2.36
C TRP A 164 22.16 -9.42 1.83
N ILE A 165 21.02 -8.79 1.54
CA ILE A 165 21.01 -7.43 0.99
C ILE A 165 21.05 -6.42 2.13
N ALA A 166 22.20 -5.75 2.27
CA ALA A 166 22.33 -4.62 3.17
C ALA A 166 21.42 -3.46 2.74
N PRO A 167 20.82 -2.71 3.70
CA PRO A 167 20.02 -1.53 3.36
C PRO A 167 20.82 -0.49 2.58
N ALA A 168 20.35 -0.15 1.38
CA ALA A 168 20.86 0.96 0.57
C ALA A 168 19.78 2.05 0.48
N PRO A 169 19.62 2.89 1.52
CA PRO A 169 18.47 3.77 1.63
C PRO A 169 18.44 4.84 0.53
N ARG A 170 17.23 5.20 0.10
CA ARG A 170 16.93 6.33 -0.78
C ARG A 170 15.85 7.22 -0.15
N ALA A 171 15.82 8.48 -0.56
CA ALA A 171 14.84 9.44 -0.05
C ALA A 171 13.43 9.14 -0.57
N THR A 172 13.30 8.70 -1.83
CA THR A 172 12.01 8.42 -2.49
C THR A 172 11.94 6.96 -2.94
N ILE A 173 10.71 6.46 -3.05
CA ILE A 173 10.44 5.10 -3.52
C ILE A 173 10.72 4.99 -5.03
N GLU A 174 10.39 6.01 -5.82
CA GLU A 174 10.70 6.06 -7.25
C GLU A 174 12.19 5.86 -7.52
N ARG A 175 13.05 6.62 -6.83
CA ARG A 175 14.51 6.48 -6.99
C ARG A 175 15.02 5.09 -6.57
N LEU A 176 14.35 4.47 -5.60
CA LEU A 176 14.68 3.10 -5.19
C LEU A 176 14.30 2.09 -6.29
N ILE A 177 13.18 2.28 -6.98
CA ILE A 177 12.74 1.46 -8.13
C ILE A 177 13.71 1.60 -9.30
N ASP A 178 14.09 2.83 -9.64
CA ASP A 178 15.03 3.12 -10.74
C ASP A 178 16.37 2.42 -10.52
N ASP A 179 16.99 2.64 -9.36
CA ASP A 179 18.27 2.02 -9.00
C ASP A 179 18.18 0.48 -9.01
N TRP A 180 17.06 -0.08 -8.55
CA TRP A 180 16.85 -1.53 -8.54
C TRP A 180 16.78 -2.11 -9.96
N ASN A 181 15.98 -1.48 -10.83
CA ASN A 181 15.84 -1.90 -12.22
C ASN A 181 17.16 -1.78 -12.99
N ASP A 182 17.99 -0.78 -12.70
CA ASP A 182 19.29 -0.61 -13.36
C ASP A 182 20.36 -1.56 -12.82
N SER A 183 20.34 -1.89 -11.52
CA SER A 183 21.32 -2.78 -10.90
C SER A 183 21.30 -4.23 -11.43
N ILE A 184 20.21 -4.66 -12.08
CA ILE A 184 20.01 -6.02 -12.59
C ILE A 184 20.25 -6.12 -14.11
N LYS A 185 20.59 -5.01 -14.78
CA LYS A 185 20.96 -4.98 -16.21
C LYS A 185 22.46 -5.24 -16.47
N LEU A 186 23.25 -5.51 -15.43
CA LEU A 186 24.67 -5.87 -15.50
C LEU A 186 24.87 -7.37 -15.30
#